data_AF-A0AAW2VBA7-F1
#
_entry.id   AF-A0AAW2VBA7-F1
#
_cell.length_a   1.000
_cell.length_b   1.000
_cell.length_c   1.000
_cell.angle_alpha   90.00
_cell.angle_beta   90.00
_cell.angle_gamma   90.00
#
_symmetry.space_group_name_H-M   'P 1'
#
loop_
_entity.id
_entity.type
_entity.pdbx_description
1 polymer ?
#
loop_
_entity_poly.entity_id
_entity_poly.type
_entity_poly.pdbx_seq_one_letter_code
_entity_poly.pdbx_strand_id
1 'polypeptide(L)'
;MSQAHLAYSMDVSTLHSSNISSSSDHIDSEKRVNLSVYYESLCPYCANFIVNHLVNIFQTDLLNIVNLRLVPWGNTRIRSDDSWICQHGVDECELDVTEACAINAWPRV
;
A
#
# COMPACT_ATOMS: atom_id res chain seq x y z
N MET A 1 -33.41 -3.17 -28.82
CA MET A 1 -33.63 -4.63 -28.94
C MET A 1 -32.79 -5.28 -27.84
N SER A 2 -33.46 -5.90 -26.86
CA SER A 2 -32.98 -6.62 -25.65
C SER A 2 -32.05 -5.83 -24.71
N GLN A 3 -32.36 -5.41 -23.47
CA GLN A 3 -33.17 -5.91 -22.34
C GLN A 3 -32.80 -7.30 -21.80
N ALA A 4 -32.18 -7.28 -20.60
CA ALA A 4 -32.39 -8.13 -19.42
C ALA A 4 -31.79 -7.33 -18.22
N HIS A 5 -32.52 -6.67 -17.30
CA HIS A 5 -33.39 -7.18 -16.21
C HIS A 5 -32.77 -8.38 -15.46
N LEU A 6 -32.74 -8.52 -14.14
CA LEU A 6 -33.01 -7.75 -12.91
C LEU A 6 -32.66 -8.70 -11.74
N ALA A 7 -32.53 -8.17 -10.52
CA ALA A 7 -32.49 -8.87 -9.22
C ALA A 7 -31.15 -9.56 -8.86
N TYR A 8 -30.61 -9.41 -7.64
CA TYR A 8 -31.32 -9.58 -6.38
C TYR A 8 -30.67 -8.77 -5.24
N SER A 9 -31.52 -8.03 -4.52
CA SER A 9 -31.26 -7.50 -3.17
C SER A 9 -31.27 -8.67 -2.19
N MET A 10 -30.29 -8.73 -1.28
CA MET A 10 -30.42 -9.52 -0.05
C MET A 10 -30.50 -8.57 1.14
N ASP A 11 -31.73 -8.20 1.49
CA ASP A 11 -32.10 -7.67 2.80
C ASP A 11 -32.02 -8.80 3.83
N VAL A 12 -31.01 -8.75 4.71
CA VAL A 12 -30.96 -9.61 5.91
C VAL A 12 -31.41 -8.78 7.10
N SER A 13 -32.73 -8.58 7.20
CA SER A 13 -33.39 -7.92 8.33
C SER A 13 -34.38 -8.86 9.01
N THR A 14 -33.95 -10.01 9.55
CA THR A 14 -34.52 -10.65 10.76
C THR A 14 -33.81 -11.96 11.12
N LEU A 15 -32.82 -11.91 12.02
CA LEU A 15 -32.51 -13.02 12.94
C LEU A 15 -32.23 -12.42 14.32
N HIS A 16 -33.05 -12.81 15.30
CA HIS A 16 -33.04 -12.30 16.66
C HIS A 16 -32.01 -13.08 17.50
N SER A 17 -31.18 -12.31 18.21
CA SER A 17 -30.43 -12.61 19.44
C SER A 17 -29.58 -13.88 19.54
N SER A 18 -28.27 -13.69 19.39
CA SER A 18 -27.27 -14.21 20.33
C SER A 18 -26.18 -13.15 20.48
N ASN A 19 -26.04 -12.57 21.66
CA ASN A 19 -24.92 -11.71 22.02
C ASN A 19 -23.62 -12.52 21.95
N ILE A 20 -22.97 -12.53 20.80
CA ILE A 20 -21.55 -12.82 20.70
C ILE A 20 -20.90 -11.45 20.57
N SER A 21 -20.35 -10.96 21.68
CA SER A 21 -19.37 -9.90 21.65
C SER A 21 -18.15 -10.44 20.90
N SER A 22 -18.20 -10.36 19.58
CA SER A 22 -17.00 -10.38 18.76
C SER A 22 -16.29 -9.08 19.10
N SER A 23 -15.38 -9.14 20.08
CA SER A 23 -14.29 -8.19 20.17
C SER A 23 -13.39 -8.41 18.94
N SER A 24 -13.95 -8.08 17.77
CA SER A 24 -13.12 -7.80 16.61
C SER A 24 -12.32 -6.58 17.03
N ASP A 25 -11.00 -6.72 17.02
CA ASP A 25 -10.05 -5.62 17.15
C ASP A 25 -10.36 -4.56 16.09
N HIS A 26 -11.35 -3.72 16.35
CA HIS A 26 -11.44 -2.41 15.75
C HIS A 26 -10.32 -1.60 16.39
N ILE A 27 -9.09 -1.83 15.90
CA ILE A 27 -8.05 -0.82 16.01
C ILE A 27 -8.59 0.37 15.22
N ASP A 28 -9.11 1.31 15.99
CA ASP A 28 -9.53 2.61 15.54
C ASP A 28 -8.45 3.17 14.60
N SER A 29 -8.81 3.37 13.32
CA SER A 29 -7.88 3.84 12.31
C SER A 29 -7.26 5.19 12.69
N GLU A 30 -7.93 5.95 13.57
CA GLU A 30 -7.41 7.21 14.14
C GLU A 30 -6.19 7.02 15.04
N LYS A 31 -5.88 5.79 15.47
CA LYS A 31 -4.75 5.48 16.37
C LYS A 31 -3.52 4.92 15.65
N ARG A 32 -3.59 4.70 14.33
CA ARG A 32 -2.46 4.16 13.56
C ARG A 32 -1.45 5.26 13.25
N VAL A 33 -0.17 4.92 13.33
CA VAL A 33 0.94 5.82 12.99
C VAL A 33 1.19 5.77 11.50
N ASN A 34 1.22 6.93 10.84
CA ASN A 34 1.56 7.00 9.42
C ASN A 34 3.09 6.88 9.23
N LEU A 35 3.52 5.85 8.48
CA LEU A 35 4.91 5.64 8.08
C LEU A 35 5.01 5.68 6.57
N SER A 36 5.61 6.74 6.02
CA SER A 36 5.93 6.82 4.59
C SER A 36 7.43 6.59 4.37
N VAL A 37 7.77 5.66 3.49
CA VAL A 37 9.14 5.36 3.09
C VAL A 37 9.35 5.83 1.66
N TYR A 38 10.18 6.86 1.50
CA TYR A 38 10.60 7.38 0.19
C TYR A 38 11.96 6.77 -0.13
N TYR A 39 12.08 6.13 -1.28
CA TYR A 39 13.26 5.35 -1.64
C TYR A 39 13.48 5.31 -3.15
N GLU A 40 14.65 4.83 -3.57
CA GLU A 40 15.02 4.63 -4.97
C GLU A 40 15.35 3.14 -5.16
N SER A 41 14.84 2.52 -6.21
CA SER A 41 14.94 1.07 -6.47
C SER A 41 16.38 0.57 -6.58
N LEU A 42 17.31 1.38 -7.14
CA LEU A 42 18.72 1.02 -7.28
C LEU A 42 19.63 1.62 -6.20
N CYS A 43 19.09 2.34 -5.22
CA CYS A 43 19.89 2.83 -4.10
C CYS A 43 20.23 1.69 -3.12
N PRO A 44 21.52 1.36 -2.91
CA PRO A 44 21.90 0.20 -2.08
C PRO A 44 21.50 0.36 -0.61
N TYR A 45 21.47 1.59 -0.08
CA TYR A 45 21.05 1.84 1.29
C TYR A 45 19.53 1.75 1.45
N CYS A 46 18.77 2.17 0.44
CA CYS A 46 17.31 2.00 0.41
C CYS A 46 16.96 0.51 0.39
N ALA A 47 17.58 -0.27 -0.50
CA ALA A 47 17.39 -1.71 -0.58
C ALA A 47 17.74 -2.39 0.75
N ASN A 48 18.89 -2.05 1.35
CA ASN A 48 19.28 -2.58 2.65
C ASN A 48 18.26 -2.23 3.75
N PHE A 49 17.77 -0.99 3.79
CA PHE A 49 16.76 -0.60 4.76
C PHE A 49 15.47 -1.40 4.59
N ILE A 50 14.96 -1.55 3.37
CA ILE A 50 13.72 -2.27 3.11
C ILE A 50 13.87 -3.75 3.49
N VAL A 51 14.92 -4.40 3.01
CA VAL A 51 15.11 -5.85 3.16
C VAL A 51 15.51 -6.25 4.58
N ASN A 52 16.38 -5.48 5.24
CA ASN A 52 16.97 -5.89 6.53
C ASN A 52 16.38 -5.17 7.74
N HIS A 53 15.67 -4.05 7.56
CA HIS A 53 15.14 -3.26 8.68
C HIS A 53 13.61 -3.13 8.61
N LEU A 54 13.07 -2.65 7.49
CA LEU A 54 11.63 -2.44 7.34
C LEU A 54 10.85 -3.75 7.39
N VAL A 55 11.39 -4.84 6.82
CA VAL A 55 10.73 -6.16 6.82
C VAL A 55 10.24 -6.62 8.20
N ASN A 56 10.92 -6.19 9.27
CA ASN A 56 10.57 -6.55 10.64
C ASN A 56 9.16 -6.09 11.05
N ILE A 57 8.61 -5.04 10.41
CA ILE A 57 7.24 -4.61 10.69
C ILE A 57 6.21 -5.66 10.27
N PHE A 58 6.52 -6.49 9.26
CA PHE A 58 5.67 -7.58 8.79
C PHE A 58 5.85 -8.86 9.62
N GLN A 59 6.95 -8.95 10.38
CA GLN A 59 7.28 -10.11 11.22
C GLN A 59 6.86 -9.92 12.69
N THR A 60 6.26 -8.77 13.01
CA THR A 60 5.83 -8.37 14.35
C THR A 60 4.40 -7.81 14.31
N ASP A 61 3.83 -7.48 15.46
CA ASP A 61 2.50 -6.86 15.55
C ASP A 61 2.49 -5.37 15.14
N LEU A 62 3.63 -4.80 14.73
CA LEU A 62 3.73 -3.40 14.33
C LEU A 62 2.87 -3.07 13.12
N LEU A 63 2.64 -4.02 12.20
CA LEU A 63 1.77 -3.81 11.04
C LEU A 63 0.31 -3.52 11.44
N ASN A 64 -0.12 -3.92 12.64
CA ASN A 64 -1.47 -3.67 13.15
C ASN A 64 -1.65 -2.22 13.65
N ILE A 65 -0.57 -1.46 13.82
CA ILE A 65 -0.60 -0.09 14.35
C ILE A 65 0.04 0.94 13.42
N VAL A 66 0.47 0.55 12.21
CA VAL A 66 1.15 1.43 11.25
C VAL A 66 0.41 1.49 9.91
N ASN A 67 0.10 2.68 9.42
CA ASN A 67 -0.27 2.90 8.03
C ASN A 67 1.01 3.03 7.20
N LEU A 68 1.45 1.93 6.59
CA LEU A 68 2.65 1.92 5.75
C LEU A 68 2.32 2.43 4.35
N ARG A 69 3.16 3.35 3.85
CA ARG A 69 3.15 3.82 2.46
C ARG A 69 4.55 3.75 1.88
N LEU A 70 4.71 3.00 0.80
CA LEU A 70 5.94 2.93 0.02
C LEU A 70 5.88 3.91 -1.15
N VAL A 71 6.97 4.64 -1.39
CA VAL A 71 7.08 5.66 -2.44
C VAL A 71 8.41 5.52 -3.18
N PRO A 72 8.44 4.74 -4.27
CA PRO A 72 9.61 4.66 -5.15
C PRO A 72 9.70 5.94 -5.97
N TRP A 73 10.61 6.84 -5.56
CA TRP A 73 10.91 8.11 -6.22
C TRP A 73 12.24 8.67 -5.72
N GLY A 74 12.39 8.73 -4.39
CA GLY A 74 13.59 9.20 -3.68
C GLY A 74 14.15 10.51 -4.22
N ASN A 75 15.36 10.46 -4.79
CA ASN A 75 16.06 11.64 -5.29
C ASN A 75 15.79 11.95 -6.78
N THR A 76 14.79 11.33 -7.38
CA THR A 76 14.39 11.62 -8.75
C THR A 76 14.06 13.10 -8.92
N ARG A 77 14.64 13.72 -9.97
CA ARG A 77 14.43 15.12 -10.34
C ARG A 77 13.60 15.20 -11.61
N ILE A 78 12.81 16.27 -11.73
CA ILE A 78 12.04 16.57 -12.93
C ILE A 78 12.78 17.65 -13.71
N ARG A 79 13.02 17.42 -15.00
CA ARG A 79 13.60 18.39 -15.93
C ARG A 79 12.53 19.39 -16.40
N SER A 80 12.98 20.45 -17.08
CA SER A 80 12.08 21.43 -17.71
C SER A 80 11.22 20.86 -18.83
N ASP A 81 11.58 19.69 -19.38
CA ASP A 81 10.80 18.96 -20.39
C ASP A 81 9.92 17.84 -19.78
N ASP A 82 9.67 17.92 -18.47
CA ASP A 82 8.94 16.94 -17.66
C ASP A 82 9.54 15.53 -17.62
N SER A 83 10.74 15.32 -18.21
CA SER A 83 11.44 14.06 -18.10
C SER A 83 12.04 13.85 -16.70
N TRP A 84 12.13 12.59 -16.30
CA TRP A 84 12.67 12.21 -14.99
C TRP A 84 14.18 11.97 -15.07
N ILE A 85 14.89 12.35 -14.01
CA ILE A 85 16.31 12.04 -13.79
C ILE A 85 16.44 11.28 -12.49
N CYS A 86 16.80 10.02 -12.57
CA CYS A 86 17.14 9.20 -11.42
C CYS A 86 18.66 9.18 -11.22
N GLN A 87 19.14 8.99 -9.98
CA GLN A 87 20.58 9.08 -9.67
C GLN A 87 21.38 7.91 -10.25
N HIS A 88 20.76 6.74 -10.36
CA HIS A 88 21.38 5.51 -10.84
C HIS A 88 21.03 5.18 -12.30
N GLY A 89 20.59 6.18 -13.07
CA GLY A 89 20.33 6.05 -14.51
C GLY A 89 18.89 5.70 -14.86
N VAL A 90 18.65 5.34 -16.13
CA VAL A 90 17.29 5.10 -16.65
C VAL A 90 16.66 3.84 -16.06
N ASP A 91 17.46 2.80 -15.78
CA ASP A 91 16.98 1.55 -15.19
C ASP A 91 16.34 1.78 -13.82
N GLU A 92 16.87 2.70 -13.01
CA GLU A 92 16.25 3.11 -11.75
C GLU A 92 14.88 3.76 -11.97
N CYS A 93 14.76 4.65 -12.96
CA CYS A 93 13.48 5.27 -13.27
C CYS A 93 12.44 4.23 -13.72
N GLU A 94 12.85 3.26 -14.55
CA GLU A 94 11.97 2.19 -15.02
C GLU A 94 11.54 1.25 -13.88
N LEU A 95 12.46 0.94 -12.96
CA LEU A 95 12.18 0.12 -11.78
C LEU A 95 11.32 0.86 -10.76
N ASP A 96 11.55 2.16 -10.52
CA ASP A 96 10.70 2.98 -9.65
C ASP A 96 9.25 3.02 -10.16
N VAL A 97 9.06 3.16 -11.48
CA VAL A 97 7.73 3.04 -12.13
C VAL A 97 7.14 1.65 -11.91
N THR A 98 7.94 0.60 -12.14
CA THR A 98 7.49 -0.79 -12.03
C THR A 98 7.00 -1.08 -10.61
N GLU A 99 7.73 -0.64 -9.59
CA GLU A 99 7.36 -0.79 -8.20
C GLU A 99 6.12 0.05 -7.84
N ALA A 100 6.03 1.29 -8.33
CA ALA A 100 4.82 2.12 -8.16
C ALA A 100 3.59 1.44 -8.77
N CYS A 101 3.73 0.84 -9.96
CA CYS A 101 2.67 0.08 -10.61
C CYS A 101 2.29 -1.16 -9.81
N ALA A 102 3.25 -1.89 -9.25
CA ALA A 102 2.98 -3.05 -8.40
C ALA A 102 2.18 -2.66 -7.14
N ILE A 103 2.58 -1.57 -6.46
CA ILE A 103 1.87 -1.02 -5.30
C ILE A 103 0.43 -0.63 -5.67
N ASN A 104 0.25 0.06 -6.81
CA ASN A 104 -1.09 0.47 -7.27
C ASN A 104 -1.97 -0.71 -7.68
N ALA A 105 -1.39 -1.75 -8.29
CA ALA A 105 -2.12 -2.95 -8.70
C ALA A 105 -2.54 -3.83 -7.51
N TRP A 106 -1.81 -3.78 -6.39
CA TRP A 106 -2.06 -4.61 -5.21
C TRP A 106 -2.17 -3.81 -3.90
N PRO A 107 -3.20 -2.96 -3.74
CA PRO A 107 -3.33 -2.08 -2.56
C PRO A 107 -3.77 -2.79 -1.27
N ARG A 108 -3.97 -4.12 -1.30
CA ARG A 108 -4.47 -4.95 -0.19
C ARG A 108 -3.41 -5.91 0.39
N VAL A 109 -2.16 -5.79 -0.04
CA VAL A 109 -1.00 -6.38 0.65
C VAL A 109 -0.21 -5.28 1.32
#